data_AF-A0A7S1W377-F1
#
_entry.id   AF-A0A7S1W377-F1
#
_cell.length_a   1.000
_cell.length_b   1.000
_cell.length_c   1.000
_cell.angle_alpha   90.00
_cell.angle_beta   90.00
_cell.angle_gamma   90.00
#
_symmetry.space_group_name_H-M   'P 1'
#
loop_
_entity.id
_entity.type
_entity.pdbx_description
1 polymer ?
#
loop_
_entity_poly.entity_id
_entity_poly.type
_entity_poly.pdbx_seq_one_letter_code
_entity_poly.pdbx_strand_id
1 'polypeptide(L)'
;ALALDQERDSLRLLSWNVLEFPALGAAKPVVDGVSPHCDQLQKTLGRKGSEEKQLLLDAMASDAVISRHYELVLSVVHDAFTVRGASMALLQEVSAELRSRLVEE
;
A
#
# COMPACT_ATOMS: atom_id res chain seq x y z
N ALA A 1 24.47 35.49 -25.91
CA ALA A 1 23.08 35.01 -25.84
C ALA A 1 22.98 34.14 -24.59
N LEU A 2 22.10 34.52 -23.67
CA LEU A 2 21.93 33.88 -22.37
C LEU A 2 21.52 32.42 -22.56
N ALA A 3 22.28 31.51 -21.97
CA ALA A 3 21.90 30.13 -21.78
C ALA A 3 20.69 30.09 -20.85
N LEU A 4 19.49 30.15 -21.43
CA LEU A 4 18.25 29.74 -20.78
C LEU A 4 18.09 28.24 -21.00
N ASP A 5 19.04 27.44 -20.49
CA ASP A 5 18.70 26.11 -20.02
C ASP A 5 17.96 26.33 -18.70
N GLN A 6 16.67 26.70 -18.82
CA GLN A 6 15.74 26.48 -17.72
C GLN A 6 15.75 24.99 -17.47
N GLU A 7 16.38 24.59 -16.37
CA GLU A 7 16.19 23.32 -15.72
C GLU A 7 14.69 23.00 -15.75
N ARG A 8 14.28 22.14 -16.69
CA ARG A 8 13.02 21.44 -16.58
C ARG A 8 13.22 20.53 -15.39
N ASP A 9 12.89 21.01 -14.20
CA ASP A 9 12.73 20.18 -13.02
C ASP A 9 11.82 19.03 -13.44
N SER A 10 12.44 17.88 -13.69
CA SER A 10 11.71 16.71 -14.15
C SER A 10 10.87 16.27 -12.96
N LEU A 11 9.57 16.51 -13.01
CA LEU A 11 8.62 16.02 -12.01
C LEU A 11 8.82 14.51 -11.84
N ARG A 12 9.35 14.10 -10.68
CA ARG A 12 9.58 12.69 -10.35
C ARG A 12 8.37 12.19 -9.57
N LEU A 13 7.67 11.21 -10.14
CA LEU A 13 6.44 10.68 -9.59
C LEU A 13 6.69 9.31 -8.95
N LEU A 14 6.24 9.13 -7.71
CA LEU A 14 5.93 7.81 -7.17
C LEU A 14 4.48 7.48 -7.50
N SER A 15 4.22 6.38 -8.22
CA SER A 15 2.88 5.82 -8.37
C SER A 15 2.86 4.44 -7.74
N TRP A 16 1.98 4.22 -6.77
CA TRP A 16 1.93 2.96 -6.04
C TRP A 16 0.50 2.60 -5.64
N ASN A 17 0.08 1.39 -6.02
CA ASN A 17 -1.08 0.75 -5.46
C ASN A 17 -0.71 0.08 -4.14
N VAL A 18 -1.25 0.57 -3.02
CA VAL A 18 -0.83 0.21 -1.66
C VAL A 18 -1.34 -1.18 -1.26
N LEU A 19 -2.38 -1.70 -1.94
CA LEU A 19 -2.88 -3.07 -1.77
C LEU A 19 -3.13 -3.40 -0.29
N GLU A 20 -3.86 -2.53 0.41
CA GLU A 20 -4.08 -2.66 1.85
C GLU A 20 -4.83 -3.94 2.23
N PHE A 21 -4.50 -4.47 3.41
CA PHE A 21 -5.23 -5.59 3.98
C PHE A 21 -6.61 -5.15 4.49
N PRO A 22 -7.68 -5.93 4.26
CA PRO A 22 -8.99 -5.59 4.77
C PRO A 22 -8.98 -5.60 6.31
N ALA A 23 -9.60 -4.60 6.94
CA ALA A 23 -9.81 -4.60 8.38
C ALA A 23 -10.68 -5.80 8.82
N LEU A 24 -10.42 -6.34 10.01
CA LEU A 24 -11.23 -7.40 10.62
C LEU A 24 -12.70 -6.98 10.67
N GLY A 25 -13.59 -7.78 10.08
CA GLY A 25 -15.03 -7.51 10.06
C GLY A 25 -15.51 -6.55 8.97
N ALA A 26 -14.68 -6.20 7.98
CA ALA A 26 -15.12 -5.41 6.84
C ALA A 26 -16.31 -6.07 6.12
N ALA A 27 -17.41 -5.33 5.94
CA ALA A 27 -18.63 -5.83 5.30
C ALA A 27 -18.41 -6.25 3.82
N LYS A 28 -17.40 -5.66 3.18
CA LYS A 28 -16.90 -6.04 1.84
C LYS A 28 -15.38 -5.93 1.86
N PRO A 29 -14.65 -7.00 2.23
CA PRO A 29 -13.20 -6.98 2.13
C PRO A 29 -12.83 -6.80 0.66
N VAL A 30 -11.90 -5.89 0.36
CA VAL A 30 -11.31 -5.80 -0.97
C VAL A 30 -10.43 -7.04 -1.11
N VAL A 31 -10.88 -8.00 -1.91
CA VAL A 31 -10.20 -9.31 -2.09
C VAL A 31 -9.27 -9.28 -3.30
N ASP A 32 -9.59 -8.45 -4.29
CA ASP A 32 -8.79 -8.26 -5.50
C ASP A 32 -7.84 -7.08 -5.28
N GLY A 33 -6.55 -7.29 -5.53
CA GLY A 33 -5.53 -6.28 -5.27
C GLY A 33 -4.83 -6.50 -3.93
N VAL A 34 -4.69 -7.74 -3.46
CA VAL A 34 -3.64 -8.03 -2.49
C VAL A 34 -2.38 -8.40 -3.28
N SER A 35 -1.18 -8.10 -2.78
CA SER A 35 0.10 -8.48 -3.40
C SER A 35 0.03 -9.83 -4.14
N PRO A 36 0.66 -10.03 -5.32
CA PRO A 36 0.56 -11.28 -6.09
C PRO A 36 0.80 -12.56 -5.27
N HIS A 37 1.61 -12.46 -4.22
CA HIS A 37 1.85 -13.54 -3.25
C HIS A 37 0.63 -13.87 -2.39
N CYS A 38 -0.12 -12.86 -1.95
CA CYS A 38 -1.37 -13.02 -1.22
C CYS A 38 -2.49 -13.56 -2.11
N ASP A 39 -2.61 -13.10 -3.36
CA ASP A 39 -3.52 -13.68 -4.35
C ASP A 39 -3.23 -15.17 -4.59
N GLN A 40 -1.94 -15.51 -4.72
CA GLN A 40 -1.51 -16.88 -4.90
C GLN A 40 -1.76 -17.73 -3.63
N LEU A 41 -1.56 -17.16 -2.44
CA LEU A 41 -1.92 -17.79 -1.17
C LEU A 41 -3.42 -18.05 -1.09
N GLN A 42 -4.25 -17.05 -1.39
CA GLN A 42 -5.71 -17.17 -1.39
C GLN A 42 -6.20 -18.22 -2.38
N LYS A 43 -5.65 -18.25 -3.61
CA LYS A 43 -5.94 -19.29 -4.60
C LYS A 43 -5.52 -20.68 -4.14
N THR A 44 -4.39 -20.79 -3.44
CA THR A 44 -3.89 -22.06 -2.91
C THR A 44 -4.74 -22.56 -1.74
N LEU A 45 -5.15 -21.66 -0.85
CA LEU A 45 -5.97 -21.98 0.33
C LEU A 45 -7.43 -22.22 -0.02
N GLY A 46 -7.97 -21.54 -1.03
CA GLY A 46 -9.30 -21.84 -1.57
C GLY A 46 -9.44 -23.28 -2.10
N ARG A 47 -8.31 -23.96 -2.37
CA ARG A 47 -8.28 -25.38 -2.73
C ARG A 47 -8.15 -26.32 -1.51
N LYS A 48 -7.80 -25.80 -0.33
CA LYS A 48 -7.52 -26.57 0.89
C LYS A 48 -8.69 -26.60 1.88
N GLY A 49 -9.54 -25.59 1.91
CA GLY A 49 -10.71 -25.54 2.79
C GLY A 49 -11.15 -24.10 3.11
N SER A 50 -12.38 -23.93 3.59
CA SER A 50 -12.91 -22.62 3.97
C SER A 50 -12.30 -22.08 5.27
N GLU A 51 -11.88 -22.95 6.18
CA GLU A 51 -11.31 -22.58 7.48
C GLU A 51 -9.90 -21.99 7.36
N GLU A 52 -9.02 -22.59 6.56
CA GLU A 52 -7.66 -22.09 6.38
C GLU A 52 -7.62 -20.76 5.61
N LYS A 53 -8.58 -20.56 4.70
CA LYS A 53 -8.78 -19.27 4.05
C LYS A 53 -9.20 -18.20 5.06
N GLN A 54 -10.13 -18.53 5.96
CA GLN A 54 -10.58 -17.59 6.99
C GLN A 54 -9.45 -17.26 7.97
N LEU A 55 -8.69 -18.26 8.43
CA LEU A 55 -7.55 -18.06 9.30
C LEU A 55 -6.48 -17.14 8.69
N LEU A 56 -6.21 -17.28 7.38
CA LEU A 56 -5.30 -16.36 6.69
C LEU A 56 -5.86 -14.93 6.67
N LEU A 57 -7.15 -14.77 6.35
CA LEU A 57 -7.78 -13.46 6.33
C LEU A 57 -7.73 -12.82 7.72
N ASP A 58 -8.03 -13.57 8.77
CA ASP A 58 -7.96 -13.10 10.16
C ASP A 58 -6.53 -12.71 10.55
N ALA A 59 -5.52 -13.46 10.11
CA ALA A 59 -4.12 -13.14 10.34
C ALA A 59 -3.69 -11.86 9.60
N MET A 60 -4.06 -11.72 8.32
CA MET A 60 -3.76 -10.53 7.51
C MET A 60 -4.48 -9.27 8.01
N ALA A 61 -5.67 -9.46 8.58
CA ALA A 61 -6.48 -8.39 9.13
C ALA A 61 -6.15 -8.09 10.60
N SER A 62 -5.15 -8.76 11.18
CA SER A 62 -4.70 -8.48 12.55
C SER A 62 -4.04 -7.10 12.66
N ASP A 63 -4.27 -6.41 13.78
CA ASP A 63 -3.72 -5.07 14.03
C ASP A 63 -2.19 -5.01 13.88
N ALA A 64 -1.49 -6.10 14.24
CA ALA A 64 -0.05 -6.19 14.10
C ALA A 64 0.39 -6.16 12.62
N VAL A 65 -0.31 -6.87 11.75
CA VAL A 65 -0.02 -6.90 10.30
C VAL A 65 -0.40 -5.56 9.67
N ILE A 66 -1.57 -5.01 10.01
CA ILE A 66 -2.03 -3.71 9.50
C ILE A 66 -1.07 -2.59 9.92
N SER A 67 -0.69 -2.54 11.20
CA SER A 67 0.23 -1.52 11.71
C SER A 67 1.60 -1.62 11.03
N ARG A 68 2.12 -2.84 10.86
CA ARG A 68 3.39 -3.05 10.16
C ARG A 68 3.33 -2.65 8.69
N HIS A 69 2.20 -2.90 8.03
CA HIS A 69 1.97 -2.46 6.66
C HIS A 69 1.96 -0.93 6.57
N TYR A 70 1.31 -0.24 7.51
CA TYR A 70 1.31 1.22 7.55
C TYR A 70 2.71 1.81 7.74
N GLU A 71 3.51 1.26 8.67
CA GLU A 71 4.91 1.66 8.84
C GLU A 71 5.72 1.50 7.55
N LEU A 72 5.51 0.39 6.82
CA LEU A 72 6.17 0.16 5.55
C LEU A 72 5.77 1.21 4.50
N VAL A 73 4.47 1.52 4.40
CA VAL A 73 3.98 2.52 3.44
C VAL A 73 4.57 3.89 3.73
N LEU A 74 4.51 4.34 4.99
CA LEU A 74 5.09 5.62 5.41
C LEU A 74 6.59 5.66 5.11
N SER A 75 7.33 4.59 5.42
CA SER A 75 8.76 4.49 5.12
C SER A 75 9.07 4.62 3.62
N VAL A 76 8.29 3.97 2.75
CA VAL A 76 8.49 4.04 1.30
C VAL A 76 8.18 5.44 0.75
N VAL A 77 7.11 6.06 1.24
CA VAL A 77 6.73 7.43 0.87
C VAL A 77 7.80 8.41 1.33
N HIS A 78 8.25 8.32 2.58
CA HIS A 78 9.31 9.15 3.13
C HIS A 78 10.61 9.01 2.34
N ASP A 79 11.05 7.78 2.05
CA ASP A 79 12.23 7.52 1.22
C ASP A 79 12.09 8.09 -0.20
N ALA A 80 10.89 8.00 -0.79
CA ALA A 80 10.64 8.57 -2.11
C ALA A 80 10.90 10.08 -2.13
N PHE A 81 10.44 10.82 -1.12
CA PHE A 81 10.61 12.26 -1.04
C PHE A 81 12.04 12.66 -0.62
N THR A 82 12.60 12.00 0.40
CA THR A 82 13.86 12.43 1.02
C THR A 82 15.11 11.91 0.32
N VAL A 83 15.08 10.68 -0.17
CA VAL A 83 16.25 10.02 -0.77
C VAL A 83 16.17 10.06 -2.30
N ARG A 84 14.99 9.78 -2.86
CA ARG A 84 14.82 9.66 -4.33
C ARG A 84 14.41 10.96 -5.01
N GLY A 85 14.05 11.99 -4.24
CA GLY A 85 13.67 13.31 -4.74
C GLY A 85 12.38 13.28 -5.56
N ALA A 86 11.40 12.46 -5.16
CA ALA A 86 10.06 12.50 -5.73
C ALA A 86 9.43 13.87 -5.45
N SER A 87 8.75 14.42 -6.44
CA SER A 87 7.99 15.66 -6.34
C SER A 87 6.55 15.41 -5.90
N MET A 88 6.03 14.21 -6.17
CA MET A 88 4.65 13.82 -5.86
C MET A 88 4.54 12.30 -5.70
N ALA A 89 3.63 11.87 -4.81
CA ALA A 89 3.23 10.48 -4.63
C ALA A 89 1.73 10.33 -4.95
N LEU A 90 1.40 9.42 -5.87
CA LEU A 90 0.04 8.98 -6.18
C LEU A 90 -0.15 7.59 -5.58
N LEU A 91 -0.84 7.55 -4.45
CA LEU A 91 -1.17 6.30 -3.76
C LEU A 91 -2.61 5.89 -4.10
N GLN A 92 -2.77 4.63 -4.52
CA GLN A 92 -4.06 4.03 -4.87
C GLN A 92 -4.45 2.99 -3.81
N GLU A 93 -5.75 2.75 -3.66
CA GLU A 93 -6.32 1.78 -2.72
C GLU A 93 -5.89 2.02 -1.26
N VAL A 94 -5.89 3.30 -0.86
CA VAL A 94 -5.57 3.77 0.49
C VAL A 94 -6.83 3.96 1.33
N SER A 95 -6.88 3.32 2.49
CA SER A 95 -7.95 3.44 3.49
C SER A 95 -8.08 4.87 4.03
N ALA A 96 -9.23 5.15 4.63
CA ALA A 96 -9.40 6.40 5.38
C ALA A 96 -8.37 6.52 6.52
N GLU A 97 -8.04 5.41 7.19
CA GLU A 97 -7.10 5.42 8.31
C GLU A 97 -5.67 5.70 7.89
N LEU A 98 -5.16 5.02 6.85
CA LEU A 98 -3.82 5.33 6.34
C LEU A 98 -3.74 6.74 5.75
N ARG A 99 -4.82 7.21 5.10
CA ARG A 99 -4.91 8.59 4.62
C ARG A 99 -4.80 9.61 5.75
N SER A 100 -5.45 9.38 6.89
CA SER A 100 -5.32 10.26 8.06
C SER A 100 -3.87 10.32 8.54
N ARG A 101 -3.20 9.16 8.68
CA ARG A 101 -1.80 9.09 9.11
C ARG A 101 -0.84 9.78 8.13
N LEU A 102 -1.05 9.62 6.83
CA LEU A 102 -0.26 10.27 5.77
C LEU A 102 -0.41 11.80 5.73
N VAL A 103 -1.49 12.36 6.29
CA VAL A 103 -1.74 13.81 6.35
C VAL A 103 -1.21 14.42 7.65
N GLU A 104 -1.03 13.60 8.69
CA GLU A 104 -0.49 14.01 9.99
C GLU A 104 1.06 14.10 10.02
N GLU A 105 1.75 13.41 9.09
CA GLU A 105 3.21 13.54 8.86
C GLU A 105 3.55 14.64 7.84
#